data_AF-A0A9X1PJD6-F1
#
_entry.id   AF-A0A9X1PJD6-F1
#
_cell.length_a   1.000
_cell.length_b   1.000
_cell.length_c   1.000
_cell.angle_alpha   90.00
_cell.angle_beta   90.00
_cell.angle_gamma   90.00
#
_symmetry.space_group_name_H-M   'P 1'
#
loop_
_entity.id
_entity.type
_entity.pdbx_description
1 polymer ?
#
loop_
_entity_poly.entity_id
_entity_poly.type
_entity_poly.pdbx_seq_one_letter_code
_entity_poly.pdbx_strand_id
1 'polypeptide(L)'
;MIEGQKTSSHIKNSDNSLSRRRFFYHSGAAIFTTTLLSSCEGVIDDIFPKTDKPEEENAPDRDKTLAFFGDSLTIGAGGTKPYGSVVAAALDGRPVLSDGIVGQVASRIAVRQGGTPLTISIEGDKLNGIKPVKITKLSNQFLSTPTNYDEYSRTGSIGGVRCTIRRTANAELGENYTITPATVSVLDVPADSEFLLDDASRLKTATQILWYGRNNIGKSDAEEQIIAALESSIAYITAPARYIVLGVLLAQSERKGTENYDQVKAINERLAAKYGKSFVEMTPPTDAELAEISYNPSSDDMTDLENLNFPRGLRADVANDEIHLNDKGYQIIANRVIAKIKELKY
;
A
#
# COMPACT_ATOMS: atom_id res chain seq x y z
N MET A 1 -16.75 56.99 39.98
CA MET A 1 -15.67 56.33 40.75
C MET A 1 -15.32 55.03 40.04
N ILE A 2 -14.12 55.03 39.45
CA ILE A 2 -13.19 53.90 39.21
C ILE A 2 -13.72 52.80 38.24
N GLU A 3 -13.45 52.90 36.93
CA GLU A 3 -12.23 52.43 36.19
C GLU A 3 -12.17 50.89 36.10
N GLY A 4 -12.12 50.25 34.92
CA GLY A 4 -11.02 50.25 33.92
C GLY A 4 -10.27 48.91 34.08
N GLN A 5 -9.93 48.07 33.09
CA GLN A 5 -9.51 48.25 31.71
C GLN A 5 -9.69 46.92 30.95
N LYS A 6 -10.14 47.01 29.69
CA LYS A 6 -9.90 46.02 28.63
C LYS A 6 -8.55 46.34 27.97
N THR A 7 -7.74 45.34 27.66
CA THR A 7 -6.63 45.48 26.72
C THR A 7 -6.80 44.49 25.57
N SER A 8 -7.10 45.08 24.40
CA SER A 8 -6.84 44.51 23.09
C SER A 8 -5.44 44.97 22.69
N SER A 9 -4.63 44.09 22.10
CA SER A 9 -3.47 44.52 21.32
C SER A 9 -3.44 43.78 19.98
N HIS A 10 -3.97 44.46 18.96
CA HIS A 10 -3.55 44.30 17.57
C HIS A 10 -2.05 44.60 17.45
N ILE A 11 -1.31 43.72 16.77
CA ILE A 11 -0.05 44.07 16.11
C ILE A 11 -0.27 43.90 14.61
N LYS A 12 -0.11 45.00 13.88
CA LYS A 12 -0.02 45.07 12.42
C LYS A 12 1.43 44.86 11.97
N ASN A 13 1.56 44.11 10.88
CA ASN A 13 2.54 44.14 9.79
C ASN A 13 4.01 44.46 10.08
N SER A 14 4.87 43.58 9.58
CA SER A 14 5.92 44.04 8.65
C SER A 14 6.09 43.04 7.51
N ASP A 15 6.08 43.60 6.31
CA ASP A 15 6.45 42.96 5.05
C ASP A 15 7.83 42.31 5.14
N ASN A 16 7.98 41.12 4.57
CA ASN A 16 9.23 40.75 3.92
C ASN A 16 8.96 39.81 2.74
N SER A 17 8.70 40.44 1.61
CA SER A 17 8.83 39.83 0.29
C SER A 17 10.32 39.70 -0.04
N LEU A 18 10.81 38.47 -0.20
CA LEU A 18 12.09 38.21 -0.85
C LEU A 18 11.94 37.11 -1.89
N SER A 19 11.52 37.57 -3.07
CA SER A 19 12.22 37.43 -4.35
C SER A 19 12.81 36.06 -4.73
N ARG A 20 12.15 35.48 -5.73
CA ARG A 20 12.61 34.40 -6.61
C ARG A 20 13.98 34.73 -7.22
N ARG A 21 14.97 33.85 -7.05
CA ARG A 21 16.14 33.79 -7.95
C ARG A 21 15.95 32.69 -8.98
N ARG A 22 15.69 33.13 -10.21
CA ARG A 22 15.91 32.40 -11.46
C ARG A 22 17.41 32.15 -11.62
N PHE A 23 17.78 30.93 -12.01
CA PHE A 23 19.07 30.66 -12.65
C PHE A 23 18.77 30.21 -14.09
N PHE A 24 19.04 31.10 -15.05
CA PHE A 24 19.21 30.76 -16.45
C PHE A 24 20.67 31.11 -16.78
N TYR A 25 21.39 30.17 -17.39
CA TYR A 25 22.51 30.50 -18.26
C TYR A 25 22.35 29.75 -19.59
N HIS A 26 22.24 30.56 -20.64
CA HIS A 26 22.40 30.30 -22.06
C HIS A 26 23.88 29.98 -22.36
N SER A 27 24.17 28.95 -23.15
CA SER A 27 24.38 28.96 -24.63
C SER A 27 25.86 28.91 -24.99
N GLY A 28 26.19 28.04 -25.95
CA GLY A 28 27.52 27.94 -26.54
C GLY A 28 27.55 26.91 -27.66
N ALA A 29 26.84 27.19 -28.76
CA ALA A 29 27.01 26.47 -30.02
C ALA A 29 28.26 27.00 -30.73
N ALA A 30 29.13 26.09 -31.18
CA ALA A 30 30.20 26.40 -32.12
C ALA A 30 30.05 25.51 -33.36
N ILE A 31 29.81 26.18 -34.48
CA ILE A 31 29.79 25.65 -35.84
C ILE A 31 31.25 25.52 -36.28
N PHE A 32 31.66 24.34 -36.76
CA PHE A 32 32.84 24.21 -37.62
C PHE A 32 32.55 23.28 -38.80
N THR A 33 32.41 23.96 -39.93
CA THR A 33 32.76 23.66 -41.32
C THR A 33 33.25 22.25 -41.66
N THR A 34 32.50 21.62 -42.56
CA THR A 34 32.87 20.48 -43.41
C THR A 34 34.17 20.72 -44.19
N THR A 35 35.12 19.80 -44.07
CA THR A 35 36.11 19.49 -45.11
C THR A 35 36.05 18.00 -45.42
N LEU A 36 35.72 17.70 -46.67
CA LEU A 36 35.77 16.38 -47.28
C LEU A 36 37.24 15.97 -47.47
N LEU A 37 37.65 14.87 -46.85
CA LEU A 37 38.77 14.07 -47.34
C LEU A 37 38.35 12.60 -47.32
N SER A 38 38.17 12.11 -48.53
CA SER A 38 37.94 10.72 -48.92
C SER A 38 39.19 9.86 -48.65
N SER A 39 38.97 8.55 -48.58
CA SER A 39 39.92 7.44 -48.59
C SER A 39 40.52 7.02 -47.24
N CYS A 40 39.84 6.06 -46.60
CA CYS A 40 40.37 4.80 -46.04
C CYS A 40 39.19 4.01 -45.45
N GLU A 41 38.23 3.60 -46.29
CA GLU A 41 37.28 2.56 -45.90
C GLU A 41 38.00 1.22 -45.95
N GLY A 42 37.97 0.46 -44.85
CA GLY A 42 38.25 -0.98 -44.88
C GLY A 42 39.34 -1.53 -43.97
N VAL A 43 39.89 -0.79 -42.99
CA VAL A 43 40.90 -1.37 -42.07
C VAL A 43 40.58 -1.19 -40.58
N ILE A 44 39.56 -0.41 -40.21
CA ILE A 44 39.21 -0.18 -38.79
C ILE A 44 38.00 -1.03 -38.34
N ASP A 45 37.10 -1.42 -39.25
CA ASP A 45 35.92 -2.23 -38.92
C ASP A 45 36.22 -3.73 -38.72
N ASP A 46 37.43 -4.22 -39.07
CA ASP A 46 37.85 -5.61 -38.83
C ASP A 46 38.51 -5.83 -37.45
N ILE A 47 38.79 -4.76 -36.70
CA ILE A 47 39.47 -4.84 -35.38
C ILE A 47 38.51 -4.56 -34.23
N PHE A 48 37.35 -3.92 -34.49
CA PHE A 48 36.31 -3.69 -33.49
C PHE A 48 34.93 -3.94 -34.11
N PRO A 49 34.32 -5.13 -33.92
CA PRO A 49 32.94 -5.34 -34.36
C PRO A 49 32.03 -4.37 -33.60
N LYS A 50 31.42 -3.44 -34.32
CA LYS A 50 30.33 -2.61 -33.80
C LYS A 50 29.15 -3.52 -33.50
N THR A 51 28.88 -3.74 -32.23
CA THR A 51 27.60 -4.30 -31.79
C THR A 51 26.53 -3.23 -32.01
N ASP A 52 25.79 -3.33 -33.11
CA ASP A 52 24.58 -2.53 -33.40
C ASP A 52 23.39 -2.93 -32.51
N LYS A 53 23.63 -3.19 -31.23
CA LYS A 53 22.57 -3.23 -30.23
C LYS A 53 22.63 -1.91 -29.47
N PRO A 54 21.56 -1.10 -29.47
CA PRO A 54 21.47 -0.04 -28.48
C PRO A 54 21.69 -0.70 -27.12
N GLU A 55 22.61 -0.18 -26.33
CA GLU A 55 22.71 -0.53 -24.92
C GLU A 55 21.31 -0.30 -24.35
N GLU A 56 20.56 -1.39 -24.11
CA GLU A 56 19.47 -1.35 -23.15
C GLU A 56 20.13 -0.82 -21.89
N GLU A 57 19.83 0.44 -21.53
CA GLU A 57 20.11 0.95 -20.19
C GLU A 57 19.67 -0.17 -19.26
N ASN A 58 20.64 -0.81 -18.60
CA ASN A 58 20.39 -1.87 -17.64
C ASN A 58 19.56 -1.25 -16.52
N ALA A 59 18.24 -1.19 -16.70
CA ALA A 59 17.31 -0.83 -15.67
C ALA A 59 17.66 -1.75 -14.50
N PRO A 60 17.92 -1.20 -13.30
CA PRO A 60 18.34 -2.01 -12.17
C PRO A 60 17.36 -3.18 -12.03
N ASP A 61 17.86 -4.40 -11.80
CA ASP A 61 17.02 -5.59 -11.63
C ASP A 61 16.06 -5.32 -10.47
N ARG A 62 14.84 -4.90 -10.81
CA ARG A 62 13.82 -4.50 -9.84
C ARG A 62 13.21 -5.76 -9.27
N ASP A 63 12.87 -5.70 -7.99
CA ASP A 63 12.14 -6.78 -7.35
C ASP A 63 10.89 -7.13 -8.17
N LYS A 64 10.83 -8.37 -8.65
CA LYS A 64 9.73 -8.92 -9.45
C LYS A 64 8.55 -9.32 -8.57
N THR A 65 8.67 -9.21 -7.25
CA THR A 65 7.60 -9.51 -6.31
C THR A 65 6.37 -8.64 -6.60
N LEU A 66 5.20 -9.26 -6.54
CA LEU A 66 3.92 -8.58 -6.40
C LEU A 66 3.57 -8.59 -4.91
N ALA A 67 3.65 -7.41 -4.29
CA ALA A 67 3.43 -7.23 -2.87
C ALA A 67 2.02 -6.71 -2.61
N PHE A 68 1.18 -7.54 -2.01
CA PHE A 68 -0.21 -7.22 -1.71
C PHE A 68 -0.32 -6.75 -0.27
N PHE A 69 -0.78 -5.52 -0.06
CA PHE A 69 -1.00 -4.95 1.26
C PHE A 69 -2.49 -4.64 1.47
N GLY A 70 -3.05 -5.08 2.59
CA GLY A 70 -4.43 -4.78 2.94
C GLY A 70 -4.92 -5.47 4.21
N ASP A 71 -6.22 -5.72 4.25
CA ASP A 71 -6.90 -6.41 5.35
C ASP A 71 -7.30 -7.85 4.96
N SER A 72 -8.42 -8.37 5.49
CA SER A 72 -8.94 -9.70 5.17
C SER A 72 -9.33 -9.88 3.71
N LEU A 73 -9.72 -8.81 3.00
CA LEU A 73 -9.95 -8.90 1.56
C LEU A 73 -8.65 -9.23 0.81
N THR A 74 -7.51 -8.72 1.30
CA THR A 74 -6.20 -9.05 0.74
C THR A 74 -5.74 -10.47 1.07
N ILE A 75 -6.10 -10.98 2.26
CA ILE A 75 -5.88 -12.38 2.62
C ILE A 75 -6.66 -13.32 1.69
N GLY A 76 -7.75 -12.84 1.08
CA GLY A 76 -8.69 -13.70 0.35
C GLY A 76 -9.62 -14.47 1.28
N ALA A 77 -9.91 -13.93 2.48
CA ALA A 77 -10.86 -14.54 3.41
C ALA A 77 -12.20 -14.78 2.68
N GLY A 78 -12.84 -15.93 2.91
CA GLY A 78 -14.02 -16.36 2.16
C GLY A 78 -13.70 -17.20 0.91
N GLY A 79 -12.49 -17.07 0.37
CA GLY A 79 -11.93 -17.98 -0.64
C GLY A 79 -11.13 -19.12 -0.02
N THR A 80 -10.75 -20.10 -0.83
CA THR A 80 -9.91 -21.24 -0.46
C THR A 80 -8.41 -20.93 -0.53
N LYS A 81 -8.04 -19.81 -1.16
CA LYS A 81 -6.66 -19.33 -1.32
C LYS A 81 -6.59 -17.80 -1.36
N PRO A 82 -5.46 -17.19 -0.98
CA PRO A 82 -5.27 -15.75 -1.14
C PRO A 82 -5.42 -15.30 -2.59
N TYR A 83 -6.17 -14.23 -2.86
CA TYR A 83 -6.42 -13.81 -4.24
C TYR A 83 -5.13 -13.42 -4.99
N GLY A 84 -4.10 -12.95 -4.27
CA GLY A 84 -2.77 -12.72 -4.82
C GLY A 84 -2.15 -13.97 -5.46
N SER A 85 -2.47 -15.17 -4.97
CA SER A 85 -2.02 -16.44 -5.59
C SER A 85 -2.70 -16.71 -6.94
N VAL A 86 -3.93 -16.23 -7.13
CA VAL A 86 -4.64 -16.28 -8.42
C VAL A 86 -3.94 -15.35 -9.42
N VAL A 87 -3.56 -14.15 -8.97
CA VAL A 87 -2.77 -13.21 -9.78
C VAL A 87 -1.41 -13.80 -10.16
N ALA A 88 -0.71 -14.43 -9.20
CA ALA A 88 0.58 -15.07 -9.42
C ALA A 88 0.51 -16.16 -10.50
N ALA A 89 -0.51 -17.02 -10.42
CA ALA A 89 -0.68 -18.13 -11.34
C ALA A 89 -0.86 -17.68 -12.80
N ALA A 90 -1.35 -16.46 -13.02
CA ALA A 90 -1.53 -15.87 -14.34
C ALA A 90 -0.30 -15.08 -14.84
N LEU A 91 0.71 -14.86 -13.99
CA LEU A 91 1.88 -14.03 -14.26
C LEU A 91 3.15 -14.81 -13.91
N ASP A 92 3.60 -15.63 -14.86
CA ASP A 92 4.76 -16.50 -14.68
C ASP A 92 6.02 -15.71 -14.28
N GLY A 93 6.81 -16.29 -13.37
CA GLY A 93 8.04 -15.68 -12.85
C GLY A 93 7.85 -14.47 -11.91
N ARG A 94 6.63 -14.20 -11.42
CA ARG A 94 6.36 -13.14 -10.44
C ARG A 94 6.10 -13.72 -9.04
N PRO A 95 7.05 -13.65 -8.10
CA PRO A 95 6.81 -14.02 -6.71
C PRO A 95 5.67 -13.20 -6.11
N VAL A 96 4.91 -13.77 -5.18
CA VAL A 96 3.85 -13.05 -4.46
C VAL A 96 4.15 -13.03 -2.99
N LEU A 97 3.94 -11.86 -2.39
CA LEU A 97 3.82 -11.70 -0.95
C LEU A 97 2.45 -11.10 -0.65
N SER A 98 1.70 -11.76 0.23
CA SER A 98 0.44 -11.23 0.75
C SER A 98 0.61 -10.83 2.20
N ASP A 99 0.46 -9.55 2.48
CA ASP A 99 0.51 -8.95 3.80
C ASP A 99 -0.87 -8.38 4.15
N GLY A 100 -1.79 -9.30 4.45
CA GLY A 100 -3.12 -9.00 4.98
C GLY A 100 -3.21 -9.31 6.46
N ILE A 101 -3.90 -8.46 7.23
CA ILE A 101 -4.35 -8.78 8.59
C ILE A 101 -5.83 -8.43 8.70
N VAL A 102 -6.64 -9.42 9.09
CA VAL A 102 -8.09 -9.30 9.21
C VAL A 102 -8.50 -8.11 10.09
N GLY A 103 -9.54 -7.38 9.68
CA GLY A 103 -10.11 -6.28 10.47
C GLY A 103 -9.25 -5.02 10.59
N GLN A 104 -8.14 -4.91 9.84
CA GLN A 104 -7.28 -3.73 9.91
C GLN A 104 -7.78 -2.53 9.11
N VAL A 105 -7.62 -1.35 9.71
CA VAL A 105 -7.85 -0.05 9.07
C VAL A 105 -6.62 0.40 8.29
N ALA A 106 -6.83 1.33 7.36
CA ALA A 106 -5.82 1.88 6.45
C ALA A 106 -4.51 2.32 7.15
N SER A 107 -4.59 3.00 8.30
CA SER A 107 -3.41 3.50 9.01
C SER A 107 -2.47 2.42 9.53
N ARG A 108 -3.01 1.24 9.93
CA ARG A 108 -2.20 0.09 10.37
C ARG A 108 -1.50 -0.58 9.18
N ILE A 109 -2.21 -0.65 8.06
CA ILE A 109 -1.68 -1.23 6.81
C ILE A 109 -0.53 -0.37 6.29
N ALA A 110 -0.65 0.96 6.31
CA ALA A 110 0.43 1.87 5.90
C ALA A 110 1.72 1.71 6.73
N VAL A 111 1.60 1.42 8.03
CA VAL A 111 2.78 1.13 8.87
C VAL A 111 3.42 -0.20 8.46
N ARG A 112 2.63 -1.26 8.24
CA ARG A 112 3.16 -2.55 7.77
C ARG A 112 3.86 -2.44 6.42
N GLN A 113 3.30 -1.67 5.50
CA GLN A 113 3.87 -1.44 4.17
C GLN A 113 5.14 -0.56 4.21
N GLY A 114 5.28 0.32 5.21
CA GLY A 114 6.43 1.23 5.38
C GLY A 114 6.13 2.71 5.12
N GLY A 115 4.96 3.02 4.57
CA GLY A 115 4.50 4.38 4.30
C GLY A 115 4.47 5.30 5.52
N THR A 116 4.20 4.72 6.68
CA THR A 116 4.19 5.45 7.95
C THR A 116 5.25 4.86 8.90
N PRO A 117 6.24 5.65 9.36
CA PRO A 117 7.25 5.18 10.29
C PRO A 117 6.66 4.60 11.58
N LEU A 118 7.18 3.45 12.01
CA LEU A 118 6.89 2.86 13.30
C LEU A 118 7.89 3.37 14.33
N THR A 119 7.42 4.05 15.38
CA THR A 119 8.26 4.39 16.52
C THR A 119 7.79 3.66 17.77
N ILE A 120 8.76 3.27 18.60
CA ILE A 120 8.53 2.46 19.80
C ILE A 120 9.29 3.04 21.00
N SER A 121 8.75 2.83 22.19
CA SER A 121 9.49 2.93 23.46
C SER A 121 9.45 1.58 24.16
N ILE A 122 10.54 1.21 24.83
CA ILE A 122 10.69 -0.11 25.45
C ILE A 122 10.98 0.03 26.94
N GLU A 123 10.64 -0.99 27.71
CA GLU A 123 10.90 -1.01 29.15
C GLU A 123 12.41 -0.87 29.44
N GLY A 124 12.76 0.12 30.26
CA GLY A 124 14.14 0.41 30.63
C GLY A 124 14.99 1.06 29.54
N ASP A 125 14.40 1.46 28.40
CA ASP A 125 15.07 2.15 27.29
C ASP A 125 16.35 1.44 26.80
N LYS A 126 16.38 0.10 26.91
CA LYS A 126 17.60 -0.68 26.62
C LYS A 126 17.30 -2.11 26.22
N LEU A 127 18.00 -2.57 25.18
CA LEU A 127 18.19 -3.99 24.91
C LEU A 127 19.43 -4.46 25.66
N ASN A 128 19.31 -5.54 26.44
CA ASN A 128 20.43 -6.11 27.18
C ASN A 128 20.34 -7.65 27.21
N GLY A 129 20.82 -8.27 26.14
CA GLY A 129 20.78 -9.72 25.94
C GLY A 129 19.95 -10.11 24.71
N ILE A 130 19.26 -11.25 24.83
CA ILE A 130 18.41 -11.83 23.78
C ILE A 130 16.97 -12.08 24.27
N LYS A 131 16.66 -11.65 25.50
CA LYS A 131 15.33 -11.86 26.09
C LYS A 131 14.34 -10.83 25.53
N PRO A 132 13.05 -11.18 25.42
CA PRO A 132 12.01 -10.22 25.08
C PRO A 132 11.96 -9.07 26.09
N VAL A 133 11.83 -7.83 25.58
CA VAL A 133 11.60 -6.61 26.35
C VAL A 133 10.22 -6.08 26.01
N LYS A 134 9.47 -5.61 27.00
CA LYS A 134 8.12 -5.05 26.78
C LYS A 134 8.22 -3.75 25.99
N ILE A 135 7.35 -3.60 24.99
CA ILE A 135 7.12 -2.31 24.33
C ILE A 135 6.07 -1.56 25.15
N THR A 136 6.44 -0.38 25.65
CA THR A 136 5.60 0.46 26.52
C THR A 136 4.80 1.50 25.73
N LYS A 137 5.27 1.86 24.53
CA LYS A 137 4.58 2.77 23.60
C LYS A 137 4.81 2.33 22.16
N LEU A 138 3.75 2.43 21.35
CA LEU A 138 3.79 2.29 19.89
C LEU A 138 3.15 3.52 19.27
N SER A 139 3.75 4.09 18.21
CA SER A 139 3.09 5.13 17.41
C SER A 139 1.81 4.63 16.75
N ASN A 140 1.76 3.33 16.43
CA ASN A 140 0.61 2.67 15.86
C ASN A 140 0.59 1.19 16.25
N GLN A 141 -0.59 0.66 16.62
CA GLN A 141 -0.78 -0.76 16.89
C GLN A 141 -0.92 -1.55 15.58
N PHE A 142 0.14 -1.57 14.78
CA PHE A 142 0.15 -2.04 13.39
C PHE A 142 -0.11 -3.55 13.21
N LEU A 143 -0.05 -4.34 14.27
CA LEU A 143 -0.43 -5.77 14.28
C LEU A 143 -1.77 -6.04 14.96
N SER A 144 -2.42 -5.01 15.49
CA SER A 144 -3.71 -5.16 16.18
C SER A 144 -4.80 -5.54 15.20
N THR A 145 -5.69 -6.42 15.66
CA THR A 145 -6.95 -6.75 15.02
C THR A 145 -8.03 -6.94 16.10
N PRO A 146 -9.26 -6.44 15.88
CA PRO A 146 -10.37 -6.68 16.80
C PRO A 146 -11.00 -8.07 16.66
N THR A 147 -10.58 -8.85 15.66
CA THR A 147 -11.32 -10.07 15.24
C THR A 147 -10.80 -11.36 15.87
N ASN A 148 -9.58 -11.35 16.42
CA ASN A 148 -8.99 -12.53 17.05
C ASN A 148 -7.92 -12.16 18.09
N TYR A 149 -7.48 -13.18 18.83
CA TYR A 149 -6.39 -13.10 19.79
C TYR A 149 -5.11 -13.77 19.28
N ASP A 150 -5.01 -14.00 17.97
CA ASP A 150 -3.88 -14.68 17.37
C ASP A 150 -2.59 -13.90 17.57
N GLU A 151 -1.50 -14.64 17.66
CA GLU A 151 -0.18 -14.04 17.78
C GLU A 151 0.28 -13.54 16.41
N TYR A 152 0.71 -12.29 16.34
CA TYR A 152 1.30 -11.70 15.15
C TYR A 152 2.72 -11.24 15.46
N SER A 153 3.64 -11.45 14.53
CA SER A 153 5.00 -10.93 14.65
C SER A 153 5.51 -10.35 13.35
N ARG A 154 6.42 -9.39 13.48
CA ARG A 154 7.19 -8.84 12.36
C ARG A 154 8.62 -8.65 12.78
N THR A 155 9.50 -8.90 11.84
CA THR A 155 10.92 -8.69 12.03
C THR A 155 11.30 -7.29 11.52
N GLY A 156 12.36 -6.73 12.09
CA GLY A 156 12.93 -5.47 11.65
C GLY A 156 14.24 -5.15 12.36
N SER A 157 14.57 -3.87 12.44
CA SER A 157 15.74 -3.39 13.17
C SER A 157 15.47 -2.10 13.93
N ILE A 158 16.16 -1.93 15.06
CA ILE A 158 16.17 -0.71 15.86
C ILE A 158 17.61 -0.37 16.21
N GLY A 159 18.06 0.84 15.89
CA GLY A 159 19.48 1.22 16.04
C GLY A 159 20.46 0.24 15.38
N GLY A 160 20.06 -0.38 14.26
CA GLY A 160 20.85 -1.41 13.56
C GLY A 160 20.78 -2.82 14.15
N VAL A 161 20.17 -3.02 15.33
CA VAL A 161 19.99 -4.35 15.93
C VAL A 161 18.74 -5.02 15.36
N ARG A 162 18.95 -6.16 14.71
CA ARG A 162 17.90 -7.03 14.18
C ARG A 162 17.02 -7.57 15.31
N CYS A 163 15.72 -7.36 15.23
CA CYS A 163 14.77 -7.72 16.27
C CYS A 163 13.45 -8.28 15.69
N THR A 164 12.68 -8.96 16.53
CA THR A 164 11.29 -9.34 16.27
C THR A 164 10.36 -8.59 17.21
N ILE A 165 9.39 -7.85 16.67
CA ILE A 165 8.24 -7.36 17.43
C ILE A 165 7.15 -8.45 17.41
N ARG A 166 6.61 -8.77 18.58
CA ARG A 166 5.55 -9.77 18.75
C ARG A 166 4.36 -9.14 19.49
N ARG A 167 3.17 -9.24 18.90
CA ARG A 167 1.87 -9.00 19.52
C ARG A 167 1.33 -10.32 20.07
N THR A 168 0.97 -10.34 21.34
CA THR A 168 0.08 -11.35 21.94
C THR A 168 -1.19 -10.66 22.41
N ALA A 169 -2.34 -11.33 22.36
CA ALA A 169 -3.58 -10.77 22.88
C ALA A 169 -4.40 -11.83 23.61
N ASN A 170 -5.24 -11.38 24.54
CA ASN A 170 -6.29 -12.20 25.14
C ASN A 170 -7.44 -11.30 25.62
N ALA A 171 -8.57 -11.91 25.93
CA ALA A 171 -9.79 -11.20 26.31
C ALA A 171 -9.65 -10.40 27.62
N GLU A 172 -8.85 -10.87 28.56
CA GLU A 172 -8.76 -10.31 29.92
C GLU A 172 -7.74 -9.15 30.02
N LEU A 173 -6.59 -9.31 29.36
CA LEU A 173 -5.43 -8.42 29.48
C LEU A 173 -5.23 -7.51 28.26
N GLY A 174 -6.06 -7.68 27.22
CA GLY A 174 -5.93 -6.95 25.97
C GLY A 174 -4.66 -7.33 25.20
N GLU A 175 -4.15 -6.39 24.40
CA GLU A 175 -2.97 -6.60 23.57
C GLU A 175 -1.67 -6.22 24.31
N ASN A 176 -0.65 -7.07 24.17
CA ASN A 176 0.69 -6.85 24.68
C ASN A 176 1.72 -6.98 23.55
N TYR A 177 2.74 -6.14 23.60
CA TYR A 177 3.80 -6.09 22.59
C TYR A 177 5.17 -6.26 23.24
N THR A 178 6.02 -7.07 22.62
CA THR A 178 7.43 -7.24 23.01
C THR A 178 8.34 -7.07 21.80
N ILE A 179 9.59 -6.66 22.06
CA ILE A 179 10.69 -6.69 21.11
C ILE A 179 11.75 -7.68 21.57
N THR A 180 12.25 -8.54 20.69
CA THR A 180 13.27 -9.53 21.00
C THR A 180 14.44 -9.42 20.03
N PRO A 181 15.68 -9.14 20.50
CA PRO A 181 16.87 -9.18 19.65
C PRO A 181 17.07 -10.56 19.02
N ALA A 182 17.50 -10.63 17.76
CA ALA A 182 17.79 -11.89 17.09
C ALA A 182 19.07 -12.58 17.62
N THR A 183 19.99 -11.78 18.15
CA THR A 183 21.25 -12.20 18.79
C THR A 183 21.47 -11.38 20.06
N VAL A 184 22.31 -11.86 20.97
CA VAL A 184 22.71 -11.12 22.18
C VAL A 184 23.19 -9.72 21.78
N SER A 185 22.49 -8.70 22.27
CA SER A 185 22.73 -7.30 21.90
C SER A 185 22.65 -6.41 23.13
N VAL A 186 23.49 -5.37 23.16
CA VAL A 186 23.44 -4.31 24.17
C VAL A 186 23.31 -2.98 23.43
N LEU A 187 22.14 -2.35 23.54
CA LEU A 187 21.82 -1.12 22.82
C LEU A 187 20.93 -0.25 23.70
N ASP A 188 21.30 1.02 23.90
CA ASP A 188 20.39 2.00 24.46
C ASP A 188 19.36 2.39 23.37
N VAL A 189 18.08 2.33 23.72
CA VAL A 189 16.94 2.58 22.83
C VAL A 189 16.15 3.75 23.42
N PRO A 190 16.47 5.00 23.04
CA PRO A 190 15.71 6.16 23.48
C PRO A 190 14.22 6.03 23.18
N ALA A 191 13.38 6.69 23.98
CA ALA A 191 11.94 6.75 23.72
C ALA A 191 11.63 7.22 22.29
N ASP A 192 10.56 6.68 21.71
CA ASP A 192 10.12 6.97 20.35
C ASP A 192 11.19 6.69 19.26
N SER A 193 12.06 5.71 19.51
CA SER A 193 13.02 5.21 18.51
C SER A 193 12.32 4.54 17.33
N GLU A 194 12.81 4.79 16.11
CA GLU A 194 12.28 4.19 14.89
C GLU A 194 12.61 2.69 14.81
N PHE A 195 11.61 1.89 14.46
CA PHE A 195 11.75 0.48 14.14
C PHE A 195 11.52 0.26 12.64
N LEU A 196 12.58 -0.12 11.93
CA LEU A 196 12.53 -0.36 10.49
C LEU A 196 12.10 -1.80 10.22
N LEU A 197 10.89 -1.98 9.66
CA LEU A 197 10.38 -3.29 9.27
C LEU A 197 11.15 -3.85 8.06
N ASP A 198 11.52 -5.14 8.08
CA ASP A 198 12.31 -5.68 6.96
C ASP A 198 11.48 -5.81 5.70
N ASP A 199 10.22 -6.25 5.81
CA ASP A 199 9.36 -6.43 4.63
C ASP A 199 9.09 -5.09 3.94
N ALA A 200 8.86 -4.03 4.71
CA ALA A 200 8.78 -2.67 4.18
C ALA A 200 10.05 -2.30 3.39
N SER A 201 11.22 -2.50 4.01
CA SER A 201 12.51 -2.17 3.39
C SER A 201 12.80 -3.01 2.13
N ARG A 202 12.49 -4.31 2.17
CA ARG A 202 12.72 -5.27 1.09
C ARG A 202 11.80 -5.02 -0.10
N LEU A 203 10.52 -4.77 0.16
CA LEU A 203 9.49 -4.63 -0.88
C LEU A 203 9.38 -3.21 -1.46
N LYS A 204 10.27 -2.31 -1.05
CA LYS A 204 10.27 -0.91 -1.49
C LYS A 204 10.40 -0.74 -3.01
N THR A 205 11.05 -1.69 -3.71
CA THR A 205 11.23 -1.65 -5.17
C THR A 205 10.23 -2.50 -5.96
N ALA A 206 9.46 -3.35 -5.25
CA ALA A 206 8.48 -4.28 -5.80
C ALA A 206 7.28 -3.55 -6.42
N THR A 207 6.50 -4.26 -7.25
CA THR A 207 5.18 -3.77 -7.67
C THR A 207 4.18 -4.02 -6.55
N GLN A 208 3.55 -2.96 -6.05
CA GLN A 208 2.67 -3.05 -4.88
C GLN A 208 1.18 -2.96 -5.26
N ILE A 209 0.37 -3.83 -4.70
CA ILE A 209 -1.08 -3.87 -4.87
C ILE A 209 -1.70 -3.48 -3.52
N LEU A 210 -2.38 -2.34 -3.48
CA LEU A 210 -2.84 -1.69 -2.24
C LEU A 210 -4.38 -1.75 -2.18
N TRP A 211 -4.92 -2.53 -1.25
CA TRP A 211 -6.36 -2.66 -1.03
C TRP A 211 -6.73 -2.24 0.39
N TYR A 212 -7.04 -0.95 0.55
CA TYR A 212 -7.21 -0.30 1.85
C TYR A 212 -8.66 0.13 2.03
N GLY A 213 -9.14 0.17 3.28
CA GLY A 213 -10.28 1.01 3.66
C GLY A 213 -11.58 0.30 4.03
N ARG A 214 -11.74 -1.01 3.79
CA ARG A 214 -13.00 -1.69 4.10
C ARG A 214 -13.39 -1.56 5.58
N ASN A 215 -12.42 -1.65 6.49
CA ASN A 215 -12.64 -1.50 7.93
C ASN A 215 -12.68 -0.04 8.42
N ASN A 216 -12.56 0.94 7.51
CA ASN A 216 -12.72 2.36 7.82
C ASN A 216 -14.17 2.83 7.63
N ILE A 217 -14.96 2.15 6.80
CA ILE A 217 -16.34 2.56 6.47
C ILE A 217 -17.22 2.62 7.72
N GLY A 218 -18.12 3.59 7.74
CA GLY A 218 -18.94 3.99 8.90
C GLY A 218 -18.28 5.01 9.82
N LYS A 219 -17.00 5.33 9.62
CA LYS A 219 -16.30 6.41 10.34
C LYS A 219 -16.40 7.71 9.57
N SER A 220 -16.58 8.82 10.27
CA SER A 220 -16.71 10.16 9.64
C SER A 220 -15.45 10.60 8.90
N ASP A 221 -14.28 10.10 9.29
CA ASP A 221 -12.97 10.42 8.73
C ASP A 221 -12.41 9.29 7.84
N ALA A 222 -13.26 8.36 7.40
CA ALA A 222 -12.84 7.19 6.61
C ALA A 222 -12.07 7.58 5.34
N GLU A 223 -12.59 8.53 4.56
CA GLU A 223 -11.94 9.01 3.32
C GLU A 223 -10.55 9.57 3.59
N GLU A 224 -10.44 10.48 4.56
CA GLU A 224 -9.18 11.14 4.93
C GLU A 224 -8.13 10.11 5.37
N GLN A 225 -8.50 9.18 6.25
CA GLN A 225 -7.58 8.14 6.71
C GLN A 225 -7.11 7.22 5.58
N ILE A 226 -8.00 6.83 4.65
CA ILE A 226 -7.65 5.97 3.52
C ILE A 226 -6.70 6.69 2.58
N ILE A 227 -7.02 7.93 2.19
CA ILE A 227 -6.20 8.70 1.27
C ILE A 227 -4.82 8.98 1.86
N ALA A 228 -4.74 9.46 3.10
CA ALA A 228 -3.47 9.76 3.75
C ALA A 228 -2.58 8.51 3.87
N ALA A 229 -3.15 7.37 4.22
CA ALA A 229 -2.44 6.09 4.31
C ALA A 229 -1.92 5.60 2.95
N LEU A 230 -2.71 5.74 1.89
CA LEU A 230 -2.29 5.38 0.53
C LEU A 230 -1.22 6.33 0.00
N GLU A 231 -1.35 7.64 0.24
CA GLU A 231 -0.36 8.64 -0.15
C GLU A 231 1.00 8.36 0.51
N SER A 232 1.02 8.11 1.82
CA SER A 232 2.25 7.79 2.53
C SER A 232 2.85 6.47 2.04
N SER A 233 2.02 5.45 1.80
CA SER A 233 2.46 4.15 1.28
C SER A 233 3.09 4.28 -0.11
N ILE A 234 2.47 5.04 -1.02
CA ILE A 234 2.97 5.26 -2.38
C ILE A 234 4.24 6.10 -2.37
N ALA A 235 4.32 7.14 -1.53
CA ALA A 235 5.51 7.97 -1.38
C ALA A 235 6.73 7.18 -0.90
N TYR A 236 6.52 6.08 -0.17
CA TYR A 236 7.58 5.19 0.28
C TYR A 236 8.13 4.28 -0.83
N ILE A 237 7.39 4.02 -1.91
CA ILE A 237 7.84 3.15 -3.00
C ILE A 237 8.97 3.80 -3.78
N THR A 238 10.04 3.04 -4.05
CA THR A 238 11.19 3.52 -4.83
C THR A 238 10.78 3.91 -6.25
N ALA A 239 11.17 5.12 -6.65
CA ALA A 239 10.89 5.66 -7.98
C ALA A 239 11.61 4.86 -9.10
N PRO A 240 10.98 4.66 -10.28
CA PRO A 240 9.58 5.00 -10.57
C PRO A 240 8.62 4.09 -9.79
N ALA A 241 7.66 4.66 -9.05
CA ALA A 241 6.78 3.88 -8.20
C ALA A 241 5.86 2.97 -9.04
N ARG A 242 5.83 1.67 -8.72
CA ARG A 242 4.94 0.69 -9.36
C ARG A 242 3.88 0.27 -8.37
N TYR A 243 2.67 0.76 -8.56
CA TYR A 243 1.56 0.46 -7.67
C TYR A 243 0.22 0.40 -8.38
N ILE A 244 -0.70 -0.36 -7.79
CA ILE A 244 -2.12 -0.41 -8.13
C ILE A 244 -2.91 -0.15 -6.85
N VAL A 245 -3.92 0.71 -6.92
CA VAL A 245 -4.87 0.98 -5.83
C VAL A 245 -6.20 0.34 -6.18
N LEU A 246 -6.72 -0.50 -5.28
CA LEU A 246 -8.05 -1.07 -5.39
C LEU A 246 -9.05 -0.18 -4.67
N GLY A 247 -10.25 -0.03 -5.24
CA GLY A 247 -11.38 0.61 -4.55
C GLY A 247 -11.79 -0.14 -3.28
N VAL A 248 -12.61 0.51 -2.46
CA VAL A 248 -13.29 -0.13 -1.34
C VAL A 248 -14.46 -0.95 -1.87
N LEU A 249 -14.50 -2.24 -1.56
CA LEU A 249 -15.59 -3.15 -1.92
C LEU A 249 -16.79 -2.91 -1.00
N LEU A 250 -18.01 -2.83 -1.54
CA LEU A 250 -19.25 -2.77 -0.76
C LEU A 250 -19.49 -4.07 0.04
N ALA A 251 -20.02 -3.95 1.26
CA ALA A 251 -20.64 -5.07 1.96
C ALA A 251 -22.04 -5.35 1.39
N GLN A 252 -22.57 -6.55 1.59
CA GLN A 252 -23.88 -6.95 1.04
C GLN A 252 -25.03 -6.03 1.49
N SER A 253 -25.02 -5.60 2.75
CA SER A 253 -26.04 -4.70 3.32
C SER A 253 -25.94 -3.26 2.81
N GLU A 254 -24.81 -2.87 2.21
CA GLU A 254 -24.56 -1.53 1.69
C GLU A 254 -25.12 -1.38 0.28
N ARG A 255 -26.44 -1.38 0.21
CA ARG A 255 -27.19 -1.15 -1.03
C ARG A 255 -27.40 0.33 -1.29
N LYS A 256 -27.69 0.66 -2.55
CA LYS A 256 -28.04 2.01 -3.00
C LYS A 256 -29.06 2.68 -2.06
N GLY A 257 -28.74 3.89 -1.61
CA GLY A 257 -29.56 4.68 -0.68
C GLY A 257 -29.27 4.45 0.81
N THR A 258 -28.27 3.64 1.14
CA THR A 258 -27.72 3.56 2.52
C THR A 258 -26.54 4.52 2.70
N GLU A 259 -26.34 5.03 3.91
CA GLU A 259 -25.26 5.98 4.21
C GLU A 259 -23.87 5.41 3.88
N ASN A 260 -23.63 4.15 4.23
CA ASN A 260 -22.36 3.49 3.95
C ASN A 260 -22.14 3.25 2.44
N TYR A 261 -23.20 2.98 1.67
CA TYR A 261 -23.10 2.92 0.21
C TYR A 261 -22.65 4.27 -0.37
N ASP A 262 -23.28 5.36 0.05
CA ASP A 262 -22.93 6.70 -0.42
C ASP A 262 -21.51 7.09 -0.01
N GLN A 263 -21.07 6.71 1.19
CA GLN A 263 -19.70 6.90 1.64
C GLN A 263 -18.68 6.11 0.80
N VAL A 264 -18.92 4.81 0.56
CA VAL A 264 -18.03 3.97 -0.27
C VAL A 264 -17.96 4.51 -1.70
N LYS A 265 -19.10 4.92 -2.26
CA LYS A 265 -19.17 5.52 -3.59
C LYS A 265 -18.31 6.80 -3.67
N ALA A 266 -18.47 7.72 -2.73
CA ALA A 266 -17.70 8.97 -2.70
C ALA A 266 -16.18 8.71 -2.59
N ILE A 267 -15.78 7.80 -1.68
CA ILE A 267 -14.38 7.40 -1.53
C ILE A 267 -13.84 6.81 -2.84
N ASN A 268 -14.58 5.90 -3.48
CA ASN A 268 -14.12 5.27 -4.73
C ASN A 268 -14.02 6.27 -5.88
N GLU A 269 -14.96 7.22 -6.00
CA GLU A 269 -14.86 8.32 -6.97
C GLU A 269 -13.59 9.16 -6.73
N ARG A 270 -13.28 9.43 -5.46
CA ARG A 270 -12.07 10.17 -5.08
C ARG A 270 -10.79 9.40 -5.38
N LEU A 271 -10.76 8.09 -5.09
CA LEU A 271 -9.63 7.21 -5.40
C LEU A 271 -9.42 7.10 -6.91
N ALA A 272 -10.49 6.91 -7.69
CA ALA A 272 -10.44 6.86 -9.15
C ALA A 272 -9.88 8.15 -9.75
N ALA A 273 -10.40 9.31 -9.31
CA ALA A 273 -9.94 10.62 -9.76
C ALA A 273 -8.47 10.88 -9.42
N LYS A 274 -8.00 10.39 -8.27
CA LYS A 274 -6.62 10.62 -7.80
C LYS A 274 -5.60 9.69 -8.44
N TYR A 275 -5.90 8.40 -8.57
CA TYR A 275 -4.95 7.38 -9.01
C TYR A 275 -5.10 6.98 -10.48
N GLY A 276 -6.20 7.37 -11.13
CA GLY A 276 -6.40 7.29 -12.58
C GLY A 276 -6.07 5.90 -13.12
N LYS A 277 -5.09 5.83 -14.03
CA LYS A 277 -4.67 4.57 -14.66
C LYS A 277 -4.22 3.49 -13.67
N SER A 278 -3.76 3.86 -12.47
CA SER A 278 -3.33 2.91 -11.42
C SER A 278 -4.48 2.45 -10.52
N PHE A 279 -5.71 2.89 -10.77
CA PHE A 279 -6.89 2.48 -10.00
C PHE A 279 -7.57 1.26 -10.62
N VAL A 280 -8.09 0.37 -9.76
CA VAL A 280 -8.97 -0.75 -10.14
C VAL A 280 -10.28 -0.62 -9.37
N GLU A 281 -11.37 -0.52 -10.13
CA GLU A 281 -12.72 -0.39 -9.59
C GLU A 281 -13.19 -1.68 -8.92
N MET A 282 -13.83 -1.54 -7.74
CA MET A 282 -14.55 -2.62 -7.05
C MET A 282 -16.06 -2.56 -7.33
N THR A 283 -16.42 -2.15 -8.54
CA THR A 283 -17.81 -2.15 -9.03
C THR A 283 -18.34 -3.58 -9.18
N PRO A 284 -19.66 -3.79 -9.17
CA PRO A 284 -20.25 -5.10 -9.46
C PRO A 284 -19.72 -5.66 -10.79
N PRO A 285 -19.65 -6.99 -10.94
CA PRO A 285 -19.18 -7.60 -12.18
C PRO A 285 -20.10 -7.32 -13.35
N THR A 286 -19.51 -7.12 -14.52
CA THR A 286 -20.24 -7.06 -15.79
C THR A 286 -20.65 -8.45 -16.27
N ASP A 287 -21.62 -8.53 -17.19
CA ASP A 287 -22.01 -9.81 -17.82
C ASP A 287 -20.82 -10.55 -18.45
N ALA A 288 -19.87 -9.80 -19.02
CA ALA A 288 -18.65 -10.36 -19.61
C ALA A 288 -17.74 -10.98 -18.54
N GLU A 289 -17.57 -10.33 -17.39
CA GLU A 289 -16.78 -10.86 -16.28
C GLU A 289 -17.43 -12.10 -15.65
N LEU A 290 -18.76 -12.10 -15.52
CA LEU A 290 -19.51 -13.28 -15.05
C LEU A 290 -19.38 -14.46 -16.01
N ALA A 291 -19.46 -14.20 -17.32
CA ALA A 291 -19.27 -15.22 -18.34
C ALA A 291 -17.83 -15.77 -18.34
N GLU A 292 -16.82 -14.92 -18.18
CA GLU A 292 -15.40 -15.33 -18.12
C GLU A 292 -15.13 -16.36 -17.01
N ILE A 293 -15.80 -16.21 -15.86
CA ILE A 293 -15.68 -17.15 -14.73
C ILE A 293 -16.73 -18.28 -14.74
N SER A 294 -17.47 -18.42 -15.85
CA SER A 294 -18.57 -19.40 -15.99
C SER A 294 -19.55 -19.34 -14.81
N TYR A 295 -20.02 -18.12 -14.50
CA TYR A 295 -21.01 -17.87 -13.46
C TYR A 295 -22.34 -17.46 -14.08
N ASN A 296 -23.41 -18.17 -13.70
CA ASN A 296 -24.77 -17.88 -14.11
C ASN A 296 -25.51 -17.26 -12.90
N PRO A 297 -25.86 -15.97 -12.93
CA PRO A 297 -26.54 -15.31 -11.82
C PRO A 297 -27.90 -15.94 -11.51
N SER A 298 -28.17 -16.12 -10.22
CA SER A 298 -29.51 -16.40 -9.72
C SER A 298 -30.40 -15.15 -9.75
N SER A 299 -31.71 -15.29 -9.49
CA SER A 299 -32.61 -14.13 -9.35
C SER A 299 -32.17 -13.16 -8.24
N ASP A 300 -31.59 -13.71 -7.18
CA ASP A 300 -31.09 -12.95 -6.04
C ASP A 300 -29.83 -12.17 -6.41
N ASP A 301 -28.94 -12.78 -7.19
CA ASP A 301 -27.76 -12.09 -7.72
C ASP A 301 -28.14 -10.94 -8.65
N MET A 302 -29.15 -11.14 -9.50
CA MET A 302 -29.67 -10.07 -10.36
C MET A 302 -30.21 -8.90 -9.53
N THR A 303 -30.87 -9.19 -8.40
CA THR A 303 -31.34 -8.15 -7.48
C THR A 303 -30.17 -7.37 -6.87
N ASP A 304 -29.06 -8.04 -6.53
CA ASP A 304 -27.87 -7.37 -5.99
C ASP A 304 -27.19 -6.49 -7.05
N LEU A 305 -27.12 -6.96 -8.31
CA LEU A 305 -26.58 -6.19 -9.45
C LEU A 305 -27.41 -4.93 -9.73
N GLU A 306 -28.75 -5.03 -9.69
CA GLU A 306 -29.65 -3.86 -9.83
C GLU A 306 -29.44 -2.82 -8.71
N ASN A 307 -29.03 -3.28 -7.53
CA ASN A 307 -28.66 -2.43 -6.40
C ASN A 307 -27.20 -1.92 -6.46
N LEU A 308 -26.51 -2.16 -7.57
CA LEU A 308 -25.10 -1.80 -7.79
C LEU A 308 -24.16 -2.40 -6.74
N ASN A 309 -24.42 -3.64 -6.32
CA ASN A 309 -23.59 -4.39 -5.38
C ASN A 309 -23.06 -5.70 -5.99
N PHE A 310 -21.95 -6.20 -5.44
CA PHE A 310 -21.43 -7.51 -5.78
C PHE A 310 -22.46 -8.59 -5.39
N PRO A 311 -22.79 -9.51 -6.32
CA PRO A 311 -23.77 -10.58 -6.08
C PRO A 311 -23.47 -11.43 -4.84
N ARG A 312 -24.51 -11.76 -4.07
CA ARG A 312 -24.37 -12.63 -2.88
C ARG A 312 -23.85 -14.03 -3.21
N GLY A 313 -24.16 -14.58 -4.38
CA GLY A 313 -23.61 -15.88 -4.80
C GLY A 313 -22.12 -15.83 -5.18
N LEU A 314 -21.52 -14.64 -5.24
CA LEU A 314 -20.06 -14.44 -5.34
C LEU A 314 -19.41 -14.12 -3.98
N ARG A 315 -20.19 -14.13 -2.89
CA ARG A 315 -19.72 -13.95 -1.52
C ARG A 315 -19.47 -15.29 -0.84
N ALA A 316 -18.75 -15.24 0.27
CA ALA A 316 -18.52 -16.41 1.12
C ALA A 316 -19.86 -16.97 1.62
N ASP A 317 -20.02 -18.29 1.57
CA ASP A 317 -21.21 -18.97 2.13
C ASP A 317 -21.04 -19.18 3.65
N VAL A 318 -20.96 -18.06 4.38
CA VAL A 318 -20.79 -18.03 5.83
C VAL A 318 -21.85 -17.10 6.42
N ALA A 319 -22.64 -17.64 7.35
CA ALA A 319 -23.66 -16.86 8.04
C ALA A 319 -23.02 -15.65 8.74
N ASN A 320 -23.54 -14.46 8.47
CA ASN A 320 -23.07 -13.14 8.94
C ASN A 320 -21.79 -12.62 8.28
N ASP A 321 -21.27 -13.28 7.25
CA ASP A 321 -20.21 -12.70 6.42
C ASP A 321 -20.80 -11.96 5.21
N GLU A 322 -20.95 -10.65 5.37
CA GLU A 322 -21.49 -9.79 4.31
C GLU A 322 -20.40 -9.16 3.43
N ILE A 323 -19.12 -9.38 3.74
CA ILE A 323 -18.02 -8.60 3.15
C ILE A 323 -17.23 -9.45 2.17
N HIS A 324 -16.89 -10.67 2.58
CA HIS A 324 -15.89 -11.46 1.90
C HIS A 324 -16.43 -12.14 0.65
N LEU A 325 -15.55 -12.29 -0.34
CA LEU A 325 -15.85 -12.94 -1.60
C LEU A 325 -15.53 -14.43 -1.50
N ASN A 326 -16.20 -15.26 -2.30
CA ASN A 326 -15.76 -16.64 -2.51
C ASN A 326 -14.71 -16.70 -3.63
N ASP A 327 -14.25 -17.91 -3.98
CA ASP A 327 -13.25 -18.12 -5.02
C ASP A 327 -13.61 -17.48 -6.37
N LYS A 328 -14.89 -17.54 -6.76
CA LYS A 328 -15.36 -16.93 -8.01
C LYS A 328 -15.40 -15.41 -7.92
N GLY A 329 -15.85 -14.85 -6.80
CA GLY A 329 -15.80 -13.41 -6.57
C GLY A 329 -14.36 -12.88 -6.60
N TYR A 330 -13.43 -13.55 -5.92
CA TYR A 330 -12.01 -13.19 -5.96
C TYR A 330 -11.37 -13.39 -7.33
N GLN A 331 -11.83 -14.35 -8.14
CA GLN A 331 -11.34 -14.52 -9.51
C GLN A 331 -11.62 -13.28 -10.36
N ILE A 332 -12.78 -12.64 -10.21
CA ILE A 332 -13.09 -11.37 -10.91
C ILE A 332 -12.10 -10.27 -10.50
N ILE A 333 -11.89 -10.09 -9.19
CA ILE A 333 -10.94 -9.07 -8.69
C ILE A 333 -9.52 -9.37 -9.19
N ALA A 334 -9.10 -10.63 -9.16
CA ALA A 334 -7.81 -11.04 -9.67
C ALA A 334 -7.67 -10.75 -11.18
N ASN A 335 -8.68 -11.05 -11.99
CA ASN A 335 -8.68 -10.75 -13.42
C ASN A 335 -8.51 -9.25 -13.70
N ARG A 336 -9.21 -8.40 -12.95
CA ARG A 336 -9.06 -6.93 -13.05
C ARG A 336 -7.63 -6.48 -12.72
N VAL A 337 -7.04 -7.03 -11.65
CA VAL A 337 -5.66 -6.73 -11.25
C VAL A 337 -4.65 -7.24 -12.29
N ILE A 338 -4.82 -8.45 -12.82
CA ILE A 338 -3.97 -9.01 -13.87
C ILE A 338 -4.01 -8.14 -15.13
N ALA A 339 -5.21 -7.75 -15.57
CA ALA A 339 -5.38 -6.86 -16.71
C ALA A 339 -4.67 -5.52 -16.48
N LYS A 340 -4.79 -4.97 -15.26
CA LYS A 340 -4.15 -3.72 -14.89
C LYS A 340 -2.61 -3.81 -14.86
N ILE A 341 -2.04 -4.90 -14.32
CA ILE A 341 -0.59 -5.14 -14.33
C ILE A 341 -0.07 -5.19 -15.78
N LYS A 342 -0.78 -5.88 -16.67
CA LYS A 342 -0.44 -5.98 -18.09
C LYS A 342 -0.53 -4.62 -18.81
N GLU A 343 -1.59 -3.87 -18.56
CA GLU A 343 -1.79 -2.51 -19.10
C GLU A 343 -0.65 -1.56 -18.71
N LEU A 344 -0.25 -1.58 -17.44
CA LEU A 344 0.79 -0.70 -16.90
C LEU A 344 2.22 -1.19 -17.17
N LYS A 345 2.38 -2.42 -17.70
CA LYS A 345 3.66 -3.06 -17.98
C LYS A 345 4.55 -3.18 -16.73
N TYR A 346 3.95 -3.61 -15.62
CA TYR A 346 4.60 -3.73 -14.31
C TYR A 346 5.26 -5.08 -14.02
#